data_AF-A0A4D6M7J5-F1
#
_entry.id   AF-A0A4D6M7J5-F1
#
_cell.length_a   1.000
_cell.length_b   1.000
_cell.length_c   1.000
_cell.angle_alpha   90.00
_cell.angle_beta   90.00
_cell.angle_gamma   90.00
#
_symmetry.space_group_name_H-M   'P 1'
#
loop_
_entity.id
_entity.type
_entity.pdbx_description
1 polymer ?
#
loop_
_entity_poly.entity_id
_entity_poly.type
_entity_poly.pdbx_seq_one_letter_code
_entity_poly.pdbx_strand_id
1 'polypeptide(L)' 'MGIHRLVFVLFRQQYRQRVYAPGWRQNFNTREFAELYNLGLPVAAVFFNCQRETGSGGRTF' A
#
# COMPACT_ATOMS: atom_id res chain seq x y z
N MET A 1 15.75 -10.65 -1.31
CA MET A 1 14.89 -9.75 -2.11
C MET A 1 14.11 -10.62 -3.09
N GLY A 2 12.85 -10.29 -3.37
CA GLY A 2 11.97 -11.12 -4.19
C GLY A 2 11.04 -10.28 -5.04
N ILE A 3 9.95 -10.87 -5.51
CA ILE A 3 8.88 -10.13 -6.17
C ILE A 3 8.02 -9.48 -5.09
N HIS A 4 7.89 -8.16 -5.13
CA HIS A 4 7.07 -7.36 -4.24
C HIS A 4 5.78 -6.95 -4.96
N ARG A 5 4.71 -6.76 -4.19
CA ARG A 5 3.45 -6.20 -4.70
C ARG A 5 3.37 -4.74 -4.32
N LEU A 6 3.25 -3.86 -5.31
CA LEU A 6 2.86 -2.47 -5.12
C LEU A 6 1.35 -2.39 -5.25
N VAL A 7 0.66 -2.10 -4.15
CA VAL A 7 -0.81 -2.09 -4.09
C VAL A 7 -1.30 -0.65 -3.99
N PHE A 8 -2.19 -0.25 -4.90
CA PHE A 8 -2.92 1.00 -4.85
C PHE A 8 -4.36 0.71 -4.41
N VAL A 9 -4.84 1.40 -3.39
CA VAL A 9 -6.19 1.25 -2.84
C VAL A 9 -6.87 2.61 -2.79
N LEU A 10 -8.06 2.71 -3.36
CA LEU A 10 -8.87 3.93 -3.35
C LEU A 10 -10.04 3.76 -2.37
N PHE A 11 -10.20 4.74 -1.50
CA PHE A 11 -11.31 4.83 -0.55
C PHE A 11 -12.16 6.06 -0.82
N ARG A 12 -13.47 5.95 -0.59
CA ARG A 12 -14.38 7.11 -0.64
C ARG A 12 -14.35 7.83 0.70
N GLN A 13 -13.87 9.07 0.72
CA GLN A 13 -13.99 9.93 1.90
C GLN A 13 -15.41 10.50 2.03
N GLN A 14 -15.99 10.41 3.22
CA GLN A 14 -17.28 11.05 3.51
C GLN A 14 -17.14 12.56 3.69
N TYR A 15 -15.99 13.02 4.21
CA TYR A 15 -15.71 14.42 4.50
C TYR A 15 -14.32 14.80 4.00
N ARG A 16 -14.17 16.04 3.51
CA ARG A 16 -12.87 16.59 3.11
C ARG A 16 -12.00 16.86 4.35
N GLN A 17 -10.68 16.81 4.18
CA GLN A 17 -9.69 17.23 5.20
C GLN A 17 -9.76 16.48 6.54
N ARG A 18 -10.21 15.23 6.57
CA ARG A 18 -10.27 14.39 7.80
C ARG A 18 -9.28 13.22 7.85
N VAL A 19 -8.51 13.01 6.79
CA VAL A 19 -7.53 11.90 6.71
C VAL A 19 -6.14 12.49 6.74
N TYR A 20 -5.30 11.97 7.63
CA TYR A 20 -3.93 12.43 7.83
C TYR A 20 -2.93 11.31 7.54
N ALA A 21 -1.71 11.69 7.17
CA ALA A 21 -0.65 10.72 6.92
C ALA A 21 -0.18 10.08 8.24
N PRO A 22 0.21 8.80 8.23
CA PRO A 22 0.84 8.17 9.39
C PRO A 22 2.21 8.81 9.67
N GLY A 23 2.65 8.77 10.93
CA GLY A 23 3.96 9.30 11.33
C GLY A 23 5.16 8.52 10.75
N TRP A 24 4.94 7.28 10.31
CA TRP A 24 5.95 6.40 9.73
C TRP A 24 5.37 5.53 8.61
N ARG A 25 6.25 5.07 7.71
CA ARG A 25 5.86 4.26 6.55
C ARG A 25 5.92 2.76 6.82
N GLN A 26 6.86 2.31 7.66
CA GLN A 26 7.01 0.92 8.03
C GLN A 26 5.83 0.43 8.87
N ASN A 27 5.50 -0.86 8.75
CA ASN A 27 4.40 -1.50 9.47
C ASN A 27 3.03 -0.83 9.29
N PHE A 28 2.81 -0.14 8.16
CA PHE A 28 1.50 0.43 7.85
C PHE A 28 0.46 -0.67 7.58
N ASN A 29 -0.69 -0.59 8.25
CA ASN A 29 -1.82 -1.47 8.04
C ASN A 29 -2.98 -0.73 7.37
N THR A 30 -3.33 -1.13 6.15
CA THR A 30 -4.40 -0.48 5.36
C THR A 30 -5.78 -0.67 5.97
N ARG A 31 -6.03 -1.80 6.65
CA ARG A 31 -7.32 -2.10 7.27
C ARG A 31 -7.57 -1.22 8.49
N GLU A 32 -6.60 -1.18 9.40
CA GLU A 32 -6.66 -0.30 10.58
C GLU A 32 -6.78 1.17 10.18
N PHE A 33 -6.08 1.60 9.11
CA PHE A 33 -6.20 2.96 8.58
C PHE A 33 -7.61 3.27 8.07
N ALA A 34 -8.24 2.34 7.35
CA ALA A 34 -9.60 2.49 6.86
C ALA A 34 -10.63 2.54 8.00
N GLU A 35 -10.42 1.73 9.05
CA GLU A 35 -11.24 1.72 10.26
C GLU A 35 -11.11 3.03 11.05
N LEU A 36 -9.87 3.49 11.32
CA LEU A 36 -9.59 4.73 12.04
C LEU A 36 -10.27 5.96 11.41
N TYR A 37 -10.27 6.03 10.07
CA TYR A 37 -10.83 7.16 9.33
C TYR A 37 -12.26 6.94 8.81
N ASN A 38 -12.93 5.85 9.22
CA ASN A 38 -14.30 5.52 8.81
C ASN A 38 -14.47 5.51 7.27
N LEU A 39 -13.49 4.94 6.56
CA LEU A 39 -13.45 4.89 5.10
C LEU A 39 -14.26 3.72 4.52
N GLY A 40 -14.62 2.75 5.35
CA GLY A 40 -15.35 1.55 4.94
C GLY A 40 -14.51 0.64 4.02
N LEU A 41 -15.18 -0.04 3.10
CA LEU A 41 -14.50 -0.89 2.11
C LEU A 41 -13.89 -0.07 0.97
N PRO A 42 -12.80 -0.54 0.36
CA PRO A 42 -12.21 0.13 -0.80
C PRO A 42 -13.18 0.13 -1.98
N VAL A 43 -13.22 1.24 -2.72
CA VAL A 43 -14.04 1.37 -3.94
C VAL A 43 -13.31 0.88 -5.19
N ALA A 44 -11.97 0.85 -5.15
CA ALA A 44 -11.13 0.24 -6.17
C ALA A 44 -9.79 -0.19 -5.56
N ALA A 45 -9.18 -1.22 -6.14
CA ALA A 45 -7.83 -1.64 -5.80
C ALA A 45 -7.15 -2.25 -7.03
N VAL A 46 -5.85 -1.98 -7.20
CA VAL A 46 -5.01 -2.60 -8.23
C VAL A 46 -3.63 -2.89 -7.63
N PHE A 47 -2.96 -3.92 -8.14
CA PHE A 47 -1.59 -4.19 -7.75
C PHE A 47 -0.69 -4.47 -8.96
N PHE A 48 0.58 -4.20 -8.78
CA PHE A 48 1.64 -4.53 -9.72
C PHE A 48 2.69 -5.37 -9.01
N ASN A 49 3.21 -6.37 -9.69
CA ASN A 49 4.40 -7.07 -9.25
C ASN A 49 5.62 -6.25 -9.68
N CYS A 50 6.57 -6.06 -8.76
CA CYS A 50 7.85 -5.42 -9.05
C CYS A 50 8.99 -6.19 -8.41
N GLN A 51 10.16 -6.10 -9.01
CA GLN A 51 11.40 -6.56 -8.43
C GLN A 51 12.51 -5.60 -8.87
N ARG A 52 13.64 -5.62 -8.17
CA ARG A 52 14.83 -4.89 -8.62
C ARG A 52 15.22 -5.36 -10.02
N GLU A 53 15.62 -4.44 -10.89
CA GLU A 53 15.89 -4.70 -12.32
C GLU A 53 16.90 -5.84 -12.54
N THR A 54 18.01 -5.84 -11.80
CA THR A 54 19.00 -6.91 -11.84
C THR A 54 18.58 -8.18 -11.08
N GLY A 55 17.29 -8.34 -10.79
CA GLY A 55 16.76 -9.39 -9.93
C GLY A 55 17.33 -9.37 -8.51
N SER A 56 17.14 -10.47 -7.79
CA SER A 56 17.73 -10.70 -6.45
C SER A 56 18.69 -11.89 -6.44
N GLY A 57 18.84 -12.58 -7.57
CA GLY A 57 19.88 -13.57 -7.78
C GLY A 57 21.20 -12.85 -8.02
N GLY A 58 22.19 -13.12 -7.17
CA GLY A 58 23.57 -12.78 -7.47
C GLY A 58 24.01 -13.48 -8.75
N ARG A 59 24.93 -12.85 -9.49
CA ARG A 59 25.64 -13.51 -10.60
C ARG A 59 26.17 -14.85 -10.09
N THR A 60 25.62 -15.95 -10.58
CA THR A 60 26.28 -17.26 -10.47
C THR A 60 27.46 -17.21 -11.45
N PHE A 61 28.67 -17.09 -10.91
CA PHE A 61 29.89 -17.43 -11.62
C PHE A 61 30.00 -18.95 -11.72
#